data_AF-A0A093IP24-F1
#
_entry.id   AF-A0A093IP24-F1
#
_cell.length_a   1.000
_cell.length_b   1.000
_cell.length_c   1.000
_cell.angle_alpha   90.00
_cell.angle_beta   90.00
_cell.angle_gamma   90.00
#
_symmetry.space_group_name_H-M   'P 1'
#
loop_
_entity.id
_entity.type
_entity.pdbx_description
1 polymer ?
#
loop_
_entity_poly.entity_id
_entity_poly.type
_entity_poly.pdbx_seq_one_letter_code
_entity_poly.pdbx_strand_id
1 'polypeptide(L)'
;DLQSTAFLLRKRWTLYSVTPLYKFSDAHLRNYARLLSAFIAAEKQKGLAVEIGIELDIKVAVSSLPDLKGSDQDHAAILVQLLSRSPASSKSSEDKLIWSGWFCCVSGDGFPENLPEDFTCLPLFLANGAETYTSIVGSWFQKTFDCYFRRLAISPLSLSWMAAMWTGCKMGKTASAIELIFSVPSLPQPLDISYAIHPEDAKALWDTVQKTPGEITQEEVDIFMDCLYSHFHRHFKIHLSATKLVKVSTSIASAHCEGTIKFLQSQYLTGVLMLLTELAISQIQ
;
A
#
# COMPACT_ATOMS: atom_id res chain seq x y z
N ASP A 1 -17.62 8.06 4.83
CA ASP A 1 -17.55 8.46 6.25
C ASP A 1 -16.11 8.37 6.77
N LEU A 2 -15.61 9.36 7.54
CA LEU A 2 -14.19 9.48 7.95
C LEU A 2 -13.66 8.29 8.78
N GLN A 3 -14.55 7.48 9.34
CA GLN A 3 -14.23 6.38 10.25
C GLN A 3 -13.58 5.17 9.56
N SER A 4 -13.92 4.90 8.29
CA SER A 4 -13.36 3.75 7.54
C SER A 4 -11.92 4.01 7.10
N THR A 5 -11.60 5.22 6.65
CA THR A 5 -10.26 5.61 6.18
C THR A 5 -9.25 5.80 7.31
N ALA A 6 -9.70 6.16 8.52
CA ALA A 6 -8.87 6.22 9.72
C ALA A 6 -8.16 4.87 10.00
N PHE A 7 -8.75 3.75 9.60
CA PHE A 7 -8.18 2.43 9.79
C PHE A 7 -6.91 2.16 8.95
N LEU A 8 -6.75 2.85 7.81
CA LEU A 8 -5.58 2.76 6.95
C LEU A 8 -4.39 3.57 7.49
N LEU A 9 -4.67 4.60 8.28
CA LEU A 9 -3.64 5.52 8.78
C LEU A 9 -2.74 4.85 9.82
N ARG A 10 -1.48 5.26 9.82
CA ARG A 10 -0.42 4.91 10.78
C ARG A 10 -0.12 3.41 10.91
N LYS A 11 -0.63 2.59 9.99
CA LYS A 11 -0.30 1.17 9.85
C LYS A 11 0.66 0.96 8.69
N ARG A 12 1.48 -0.09 8.78
CA ARG A 12 2.32 -0.56 7.67
C ARG A 12 1.54 -1.55 6.85
N TRP A 13 1.38 -1.26 5.58
CA TRP A 13 0.73 -2.09 4.58
C TRP A 13 1.77 -2.69 3.66
N THR A 14 1.67 -3.99 3.40
CA THR A 14 2.37 -4.66 2.31
C THR A 14 1.49 -4.59 1.06
N LEU A 15 2.08 -4.23 -0.06
CA LEU A 15 1.39 -3.95 -1.31
C LEU A 15 1.52 -5.12 -2.28
N TYR A 16 0.42 -5.40 -2.97
CA TYR A 16 0.31 -6.41 -4.00
C TYR A 16 -0.44 -5.85 -5.20
N SER A 17 0.00 -6.26 -6.39
CA SER A 17 -0.76 -6.18 -7.62
C SER A 17 -1.59 -7.46 -7.76
N VAL A 18 -2.85 -7.34 -8.19
CA VAL A 18 -3.79 -8.44 -8.32
C VAL A 18 -4.43 -8.41 -9.71
N THR A 19 -4.38 -9.53 -10.43
CA THR A 19 -5.09 -9.63 -11.72
C THR A 19 -6.61 -9.56 -11.50
N PRO A 20 -7.41 -9.20 -12.53
CA PRO A 20 -8.87 -9.20 -12.39
C PRO A 20 -9.42 -10.51 -11.84
N LEU A 21 -10.44 -10.41 -10.98
CA LEU A 21 -11.03 -11.54 -10.29
C LEU A 21 -12.19 -12.11 -11.11
N TYR A 22 -12.09 -13.36 -11.53
CA TYR A 22 -13.14 -14.06 -12.28
C TYR A 22 -14.35 -14.34 -11.40
N LYS A 23 -15.53 -13.90 -11.85
CA LYS A 23 -16.85 -14.06 -11.20
C LYS A 23 -16.93 -13.55 -9.77
N PHE A 24 -16.05 -12.64 -9.39
CA PHE A 24 -16.19 -11.93 -8.12
C PHE A 24 -17.44 -11.04 -8.16
N SER A 25 -18.11 -10.89 -7.01
CA SER A 25 -19.33 -10.09 -6.91
C SER A 25 -19.57 -9.64 -5.48
N ASP A 26 -19.82 -8.34 -5.30
CA ASP A 26 -20.15 -7.72 -4.02
C ASP A 26 -21.46 -8.25 -3.41
N ALA A 27 -22.32 -8.88 -4.20
CA ALA A 27 -23.54 -9.51 -3.71
C ALA A 27 -23.27 -10.73 -2.81
N HIS A 28 -22.06 -11.29 -2.86
CA HIS A 28 -21.71 -12.56 -2.21
C HIS A 28 -20.71 -12.42 -1.06
N LEU A 29 -20.39 -11.20 -0.60
CA LEU A 29 -19.37 -10.95 0.42
C LEU A 29 -19.59 -11.76 1.73
N ARG A 30 -20.84 -11.90 2.19
CA ARG A 30 -21.16 -12.73 3.37
C ARG A 30 -20.84 -14.21 3.16
N ASN A 31 -21.10 -14.72 1.95
CA ASN A 31 -20.76 -16.10 1.60
C ASN A 31 -19.25 -16.28 1.50
N TYR A 32 -18.53 -15.33 0.90
CA TYR A 32 -17.07 -15.30 0.84
C TYR A 32 -16.45 -15.33 2.23
N ALA A 33 -16.96 -14.53 3.18
CA ALA A 33 -16.50 -14.54 4.56
C ALA A 33 -16.63 -15.93 5.21
N ARG A 34 -17.77 -16.61 5.04
CA ARG A 34 -17.99 -17.97 5.56
C ARG A 34 -17.05 -19.00 4.91
N LEU A 35 -16.89 -18.95 3.59
CA LEU A 35 -16.03 -19.88 2.85
C LEU A 35 -14.55 -19.68 3.21
N LEU A 36 -14.09 -18.43 3.31
CA LEU A 36 -12.73 -18.10 3.69
C LEU A 36 -12.44 -18.52 5.14
N SER A 37 -13.39 -18.32 6.07
CA SER A 37 -13.26 -18.80 7.46
C SER A 37 -13.09 -20.32 7.52
N ALA A 38 -13.91 -21.07 6.79
CA ALA A 38 -13.79 -22.53 6.69
C ALA A 38 -12.46 -22.96 6.05
N PHE A 39 -12.02 -22.25 5.01
CA PHE A 39 -10.74 -22.51 4.35
C PHE A 39 -9.55 -22.30 5.29
N ILE A 40 -9.54 -21.18 6.04
CA ILE A 40 -8.48 -20.91 7.04
C ILE A 40 -8.46 -22.00 8.12
N ALA A 41 -9.62 -22.44 8.61
CA ALA A 41 -9.70 -23.53 9.58
C ALA A 41 -9.10 -24.83 9.02
N ALA A 42 -9.42 -25.16 7.76
CA ALA A 42 -8.87 -26.34 7.09
C ALA A 42 -7.35 -26.26 6.86
N GLU A 43 -6.83 -25.11 6.43
CA GLU A 43 -5.38 -24.92 6.21
C GLU A 43 -4.59 -25.00 7.53
N LYS A 44 -5.16 -24.51 8.64
CA LYS A 44 -4.57 -24.70 9.97
C LYS A 44 -4.52 -26.16 10.40
N GLN A 45 -5.54 -26.96 10.09
CA GLN A 45 -5.55 -28.39 10.39
C GLN A 45 -4.55 -29.19 9.56
N LYS A 46 -4.26 -28.77 8.32
CA LYS A 46 -3.23 -29.39 7.48
C LYS A 46 -1.80 -29.09 7.97
N GLY A 47 -1.61 -28.00 8.71
CA GLY A 47 -0.32 -27.52 9.22
C GLY A 47 0.05 -27.98 10.64
N LEU A 48 -0.38 -29.16 11.09
CA LEU A 48 -0.06 -29.76 12.39
C LEU A 48 1.46 -30.02 12.58
N ALA A 49 2.24 -28.96 12.79
CA ALA A 49 3.54 -28.99 13.45
C ALA A 49 3.91 -27.57 13.95
N VAL A 50 3.84 -27.40 15.28
CA VAL A 50 4.55 -26.40 16.10
C VAL A 50 4.02 -24.95 16.06
N GLU A 51 2.88 -24.70 16.68
CA GLU A 51 2.78 -23.64 17.69
C GLU A 51 1.86 -24.13 18.82
N ILE A 52 2.45 -24.52 19.95
CA ILE A 52 1.72 -24.86 21.17
C ILE A 52 1.12 -23.55 21.70
N GLY A 53 -0.14 -23.28 21.34
CA GLY A 53 -0.86 -22.10 21.80
C GLY A 53 -2.28 -22.07 21.24
N ILE A 54 -3.25 -22.22 22.15
CA ILE A 54 -4.69 -21.90 22.05
C ILE A 54 -5.27 -21.91 20.63
N GLU A 55 -6.11 -22.89 20.30
CA GLU A 55 -6.97 -22.85 19.09
C GLU A 55 -7.79 -21.55 19.08
N LEU A 56 -7.32 -20.56 18.32
CA LEU A 56 -8.05 -19.32 18.10
C LEU A 56 -9.08 -19.57 17.00
N ASP A 57 -10.35 -19.55 17.38
CA ASP A 57 -11.47 -19.48 16.44
C ASP A 57 -11.35 -18.18 15.63
N ILE A 58 -11.13 -18.32 14.32
CA ILE A 58 -10.97 -17.19 13.39
C ILE A 58 -12.31 -16.92 12.73
N LYS A 59 -12.87 -15.78 13.09
CA LYS A 59 -14.00 -15.17 12.39
C LYS A 59 -13.47 -14.29 11.27
N VAL A 60 -14.05 -14.45 10.08
CA VAL A 60 -13.75 -13.60 8.93
C VAL A 60 -14.91 -12.64 8.70
N ALA A 61 -14.60 -11.38 8.41
CA ALA A 61 -15.54 -10.40 7.90
C ALA A 61 -15.08 -9.91 6.52
N VAL A 62 -16.01 -9.81 5.58
CA VAL A 62 -15.78 -9.21 4.25
C VAL A 62 -16.85 -8.16 4.02
N SER A 63 -16.45 -6.94 3.70
CA SER A 63 -17.34 -5.78 3.56
C SER A 63 -16.90 -4.88 2.42
N SER A 64 -17.87 -4.27 1.74
CA SER A 64 -17.64 -3.23 0.73
C SER A 64 -17.51 -1.86 1.39
N LEU A 65 -16.61 -1.04 0.89
CA LEU A 65 -16.29 0.30 1.35
C LEU A 65 -16.44 1.28 0.17
N PRO A 66 -17.65 1.80 -0.06
CA PRO A 66 -17.93 2.68 -1.20
C PRO A 66 -17.23 4.05 -1.09
N ASP A 67 -16.76 4.43 0.10
CA ASP A 67 -16.08 5.70 0.36
C ASP A 67 -14.67 5.81 -0.25
N LEU A 68 -14.09 4.70 -0.72
CA LEU A 68 -12.74 4.63 -1.30
C LEU A 68 -12.78 4.43 -2.82
N LYS A 69 -13.66 5.17 -3.49
CA LYS A 69 -13.70 5.28 -4.94
C LYS A 69 -13.00 6.57 -5.38
N GLY A 70 -12.25 6.52 -6.48
CA GLY A 70 -11.70 7.71 -7.14
C GLY A 70 -12.74 8.37 -8.05
N SER A 71 -13.59 7.57 -8.71
CA SER A 71 -14.70 8.00 -9.56
C SER A 71 -15.97 7.16 -9.33
N ASP A 72 -17.13 7.60 -9.83
CA ASP A 72 -18.37 6.82 -9.75
C ASP A 72 -18.30 5.48 -10.53
N GLN A 73 -17.37 5.36 -11.47
CA GLN A 73 -17.13 4.15 -12.26
C GLN A 73 -16.26 3.12 -11.53
N ASP A 74 -15.52 3.55 -10.50
CA ASP A 74 -14.67 2.66 -9.74
C ASP A 74 -15.50 1.64 -8.94
N HIS A 75 -14.97 0.42 -8.85
CA HIS A 75 -15.50 -0.59 -7.96
C HIS A 75 -15.26 -0.17 -6.50
N ALA A 76 -16.22 -0.45 -5.63
CA ALA A 76 -16.05 -0.15 -4.22
C ALA A 76 -14.90 -0.98 -3.65
N ALA A 77 -14.11 -0.38 -2.74
CA ALA A 77 -13.02 -1.08 -2.11
C ALA A 77 -13.56 -2.24 -1.26
N ILE A 78 -12.86 -3.37 -1.25
CA ILE A 78 -13.27 -4.55 -0.47
C ILE A 78 -12.33 -4.75 0.71
N LEU A 79 -12.90 -4.73 1.91
CA LEU A 79 -12.19 -4.97 3.16
C LEU A 79 -12.40 -6.42 3.60
N VAL A 80 -11.31 -7.11 3.88
CA VAL A 80 -11.25 -8.44 4.49
C VAL A 80 -10.59 -8.31 5.87
N GLN A 81 -11.24 -8.83 6.91
CA GLN A 81 -10.73 -8.80 8.28
C GLN A 81 -10.75 -10.19 8.89
N LEU A 82 -9.64 -10.55 9.55
CA LEU A 82 -9.56 -11.73 10.40
C LEU A 82 -9.61 -11.28 11.85
N LEU A 83 -10.58 -11.82 12.57
CA LEU A 83 -10.85 -11.56 13.96
C LEU A 83 -10.61 -12.84 14.76
N SER A 84 -9.82 -12.74 15.82
CA SER A 84 -9.56 -13.82 16.74
C SER A 84 -10.53 -13.75 17.92
N ARG A 85 -11.18 -14.87 18.24
CA ARG A 85 -11.96 -15.03 19.46
C ARG A 85 -11.14 -15.77 20.52
N SER A 86 -11.03 -15.20 21.72
CA SER A 86 -10.40 -15.88 22.84
C SER A 86 -11.40 -16.83 23.52
N PRO A 87 -11.08 -18.12 23.72
CA PRO A 87 -11.95 -19.05 24.44
C PRO A 87 -12.02 -18.80 25.96
N ALA A 88 -11.18 -17.91 26.51
CA ALA A 88 -11.00 -17.75 27.95
C ALA A 88 -11.99 -16.80 28.67
N SER A 89 -12.98 -16.21 28.00
CA SER A 89 -13.95 -15.31 28.66
C SER A 89 -15.37 -15.46 28.12
N SER A 90 -16.23 -16.13 28.91
CA SER A 90 -17.63 -16.43 28.56
C SER A 90 -18.60 -15.25 28.65
N LYS A 91 -18.12 -14.02 28.86
CA LYS A 91 -18.94 -12.79 28.81
C LYS A 91 -18.06 -11.65 28.27
N SER A 92 -18.48 -11.04 27.15
CA SER A 92 -17.88 -9.87 26.48
C SER A 92 -16.46 -10.01 25.87
N SER A 93 -16.16 -11.07 25.12
CA SER A 93 -14.93 -11.09 24.31
C SER A 93 -15.07 -10.10 23.14
N GLU A 94 -14.35 -8.99 23.17
CA GLU A 94 -14.14 -8.18 21.96
C GLU A 94 -13.34 -9.01 20.95
N ASP A 95 -13.90 -9.17 19.75
CA ASP A 95 -13.23 -9.79 18.61
C ASP A 95 -11.93 -9.00 18.32
N LYS A 96 -10.75 -9.63 18.52
CA LYS A 96 -9.47 -8.96 18.30
C LYS A 96 -9.06 -9.05 16.83
N LEU A 97 -8.88 -7.92 16.17
CA LEU A 97 -8.30 -7.88 14.83
C LEU A 97 -6.86 -8.39 14.83
N ILE A 98 -6.60 -9.42 14.03
CA ILE A 98 -5.26 -10.02 13.86
C ILE A 98 -4.67 -9.79 12.47
N TRP A 99 -5.51 -9.57 11.46
CA TRP A 99 -5.09 -9.27 10.10
C TRP A 99 -6.18 -8.50 9.35
N SER A 100 -5.79 -7.64 8.42
CA SER A 100 -6.70 -6.96 7.50
C SER A 100 -6.10 -6.83 6.10
N GLY A 101 -6.96 -6.95 5.10
CA GLY A 101 -6.64 -6.84 3.67
C GLY A 101 -7.63 -5.91 2.98
N TRP A 102 -7.14 -5.10 2.05
CA TRP A 102 -7.94 -4.12 1.32
C TRP A 102 -7.69 -4.28 -0.16
N PHE A 103 -8.75 -4.52 -0.92
CA PHE A 103 -8.73 -4.42 -2.38
C PHE A 103 -9.25 -3.05 -2.78
N CYS A 104 -8.53 -2.37 -3.67
CA CYS A 104 -8.86 -1.04 -4.13
C CYS A 104 -8.69 -0.93 -5.65
N CYS A 105 -9.53 -0.09 -6.27
CA CYS A 105 -9.37 0.39 -7.62
C CYS A 105 -9.73 1.88 -7.58
N VAL A 106 -8.73 2.76 -7.44
CA VAL A 106 -8.95 4.21 -7.37
C VAL A 106 -8.49 4.82 -8.67
N SER A 107 -9.43 5.43 -9.42
CA SER A 107 -9.22 5.97 -10.77
C SER A 107 -8.64 4.92 -11.71
N GLY A 108 -9.33 3.78 -11.83
CA GLY A 108 -8.92 2.63 -12.64
C GLY A 108 -9.06 2.83 -14.15
N ASP A 109 -9.22 4.06 -14.63
CA ASP A 109 -9.51 4.44 -16.03
C ASP A 109 -8.44 3.94 -17.02
N GLY A 110 -7.27 3.51 -16.54
CA GLY A 110 -6.19 2.91 -17.34
C GLY A 110 -6.34 1.40 -17.62
N PHE A 111 -7.38 0.72 -17.12
CA PHE A 111 -7.65 -0.67 -17.49
C PHE A 111 -8.31 -0.71 -18.88
N PRO A 112 -7.96 -1.67 -19.76
CA PRO A 112 -8.55 -1.72 -21.10
C PRO A 112 -10.07 -1.76 -21.01
N GLU A 113 -10.74 -0.88 -21.76
CA GLU A 113 -12.20 -0.77 -21.92
C GLU A 113 -12.90 -2.10 -22.31
N ASN A 114 -12.12 -3.17 -22.53
CA ASN A 114 -12.52 -4.50 -22.98
C ASN A 114 -12.45 -5.57 -21.88
N LEU A 115 -12.49 -5.21 -20.59
CA LEU A 115 -12.56 -6.24 -19.54
C LEU A 115 -13.86 -7.05 -19.73
N PRO A 116 -13.82 -8.39 -19.87
CA PRO A 116 -15.03 -9.17 -20.03
C PRO A 116 -15.94 -9.03 -18.80
N GLU A 117 -17.26 -9.07 -19.01
CA GLU A 117 -18.27 -8.84 -17.94
C GLU A 117 -18.10 -9.75 -16.72
N ASP A 118 -17.49 -10.93 -16.90
CA ASP A 118 -17.23 -11.88 -15.82
C ASP A 118 -16.09 -11.46 -14.89
N PHE A 119 -15.32 -10.41 -15.17
CA PHE A 119 -14.15 -10.03 -14.38
C PHE A 119 -14.36 -8.74 -13.60
N THR A 120 -13.95 -8.76 -12.33
CA THR A 120 -13.90 -7.57 -11.47
C THR A 120 -12.48 -7.03 -11.38
N CYS A 121 -12.29 -5.74 -11.64
CA CYS A 121 -10.98 -5.10 -11.53
C CYS A 121 -10.75 -4.48 -10.15
N LEU A 122 -9.86 -5.09 -9.37
CA LEU A 122 -9.41 -4.61 -8.07
C LEU A 122 -7.88 -4.79 -7.96
N PRO A 123 -7.10 -3.99 -8.71
CA PRO A 123 -5.71 -4.31 -9.02
C PRO A 123 -4.76 -4.08 -7.86
N LEU A 124 -5.12 -3.24 -6.88
CA LEU A 124 -4.29 -2.96 -5.72
C LEU A 124 -4.80 -3.71 -4.50
N PHE A 125 -3.94 -4.50 -3.87
CA PHE A 125 -4.22 -5.14 -2.59
C PHE A 125 -3.22 -4.73 -1.51
N LEU A 126 -3.74 -4.27 -0.36
CA LEU A 126 -2.97 -3.85 0.80
C LEU A 126 -3.21 -4.83 1.95
N ALA A 127 -2.14 -5.41 2.50
CA ALA A 127 -2.22 -6.34 3.63
C ALA A 127 -1.53 -5.78 4.89
N ASN A 128 -2.16 -5.93 6.04
CA ASN A 128 -1.59 -5.63 7.35
C ASN A 128 -1.84 -6.80 8.31
N GLY A 129 -0.77 -7.40 8.83
CA GLY A 129 -0.81 -8.56 9.72
C GLY A 129 0.31 -9.55 9.39
N ALA A 130 0.24 -10.76 9.95
CA ALA A 130 1.22 -11.81 9.69
C ALA A 130 1.16 -12.31 8.24
N GLU A 131 2.33 -12.54 7.62
CA GLU A 131 2.45 -12.99 6.23
C GLU A 131 1.78 -14.35 6.00
N THR A 132 1.77 -15.23 7.01
CA THR A 132 1.07 -16.52 6.94
C THR A 132 -0.42 -16.37 6.63
N TYR A 133 -1.11 -15.40 7.25
CA TYR A 133 -2.50 -15.10 6.93
C TYR A 133 -2.64 -14.46 5.55
N THR A 134 -1.71 -13.59 5.15
CA THR A 134 -1.69 -13.01 3.80
C THR A 134 -1.59 -14.10 2.73
N SER A 135 -0.70 -15.09 2.92
CA SER A 135 -0.54 -16.23 2.01
C SER A 135 -1.79 -17.11 1.96
N ILE A 136 -2.41 -17.42 3.11
CA ILE A 136 -3.64 -18.22 3.15
C ILE A 136 -4.77 -17.50 2.42
N VAL A 137 -5.02 -16.22 2.76
CA VAL A 137 -6.08 -15.42 2.13
C VAL A 137 -5.82 -15.26 0.64
N GLY A 138 -4.60 -14.91 0.24
CA GLY A 138 -4.21 -14.83 -1.17
C GLY A 138 -4.47 -16.15 -1.89
N SER A 139 -4.03 -17.28 -1.34
CA SER A 139 -4.25 -18.60 -1.96
C SER A 139 -5.73 -18.95 -2.13
N TRP A 140 -6.58 -18.53 -1.20
CA TRP A 140 -8.03 -18.73 -1.30
C TRP A 140 -8.62 -17.89 -2.43
N PHE A 141 -8.26 -16.61 -2.53
CA PHE A 141 -8.71 -15.74 -3.62
C PHE A 141 -8.26 -16.28 -4.99
N GLN A 142 -7.00 -16.68 -5.13
CA GLN A 142 -6.48 -17.25 -6.38
C GLN A 142 -7.23 -18.53 -6.79
N LYS A 143 -7.53 -19.43 -5.84
CA LYS A 143 -8.29 -20.66 -6.13
C LYS A 143 -9.77 -20.40 -6.42
N THR A 144 -10.35 -19.36 -5.83
CA THR A 144 -11.80 -19.10 -5.89
C THR A 144 -12.18 -18.24 -7.10
N PHE A 145 -11.31 -17.31 -7.49
CA PHE A 145 -11.58 -16.30 -8.52
C PHE A 145 -10.55 -16.28 -9.65
N ASP A 146 -9.73 -17.32 -9.77
CA ASP A 146 -8.72 -17.48 -10.83
C ASP A 146 -7.87 -16.21 -11.07
N CYS A 147 -7.43 -15.60 -9.96
CA CYS A 147 -6.58 -14.41 -9.98
C CYS A 147 -5.16 -14.74 -9.50
N TYR A 148 -4.26 -13.77 -9.62
CA TYR A 148 -2.87 -13.89 -9.20
C TYR A 148 -2.43 -12.68 -8.40
N PHE A 149 -1.71 -12.92 -7.29
CA PHE A 149 -1.15 -11.88 -6.43
C PHE A 149 0.36 -11.78 -6.68
N ARG A 150 0.83 -10.60 -7.04
CA ARG A 150 2.25 -10.28 -7.18
C ARG A 150 2.62 -9.21 -6.17
N ARG A 151 3.75 -9.37 -5.46
CA ARG A 151 4.24 -8.30 -4.58
C ARG A 151 4.54 -7.05 -5.40
N LEU A 152 3.99 -5.91 -4.98
CA LEU A 152 4.10 -4.65 -5.70
C LEU A 152 5.41 -3.94 -5.33
N ALA A 153 6.52 -4.29 -5.99
CA ALA A 153 7.77 -3.55 -5.82
C ALA A 153 7.64 -2.12 -6.36
N ILE A 154 8.19 -1.14 -5.64
CA ILE A 154 8.19 0.27 -6.04
C ILE A 154 9.58 0.62 -6.56
N SER A 155 9.66 1.05 -7.82
CA SER A 155 10.94 1.38 -8.45
C SER A 155 11.56 2.66 -7.84
N PRO A 156 12.89 2.85 -7.92
CA PRO A 156 13.52 4.11 -7.51
C PRO A 156 12.93 5.32 -8.23
N LEU A 157 12.57 5.17 -9.51
CA LEU A 157 11.89 6.20 -10.28
C LEU A 157 10.54 6.55 -9.66
N SER A 158 9.69 5.55 -9.38
CA SER A 158 8.40 5.75 -8.72
C SER A 158 8.54 6.38 -7.33
N LEU A 159 9.61 6.05 -6.59
CA LEU A 159 9.93 6.70 -5.31
C LEU A 159 10.30 8.18 -5.49
N SER A 160 11.10 8.55 -6.50
CA SER A 160 11.40 9.96 -6.82
C SER A 160 10.12 10.74 -7.14
N TRP A 161 9.24 10.14 -7.93
CA TRP A 161 7.91 10.69 -8.21
C TRP A 161 7.10 10.90 -6.92
N MET A 162 7.04 9.90 -6.04
CA MET A 162 6.39 10.02 -4.73
C MET A 162 6.98 11.16 -3.89
N ALA A 163 8.32 11.31 -3.87
CA ALA A 163 8.98 12.39 -3.14
C ALA A 163 8.56 13.77 -3.66
N ALA A 164 8.59 13.98 -4.97
CA ALA A 164 8.17 15.23 -5.60
C ALA A 164 6.69 15.54 -5.35
N MET A 165 5.79 14.60 -5.68
CA MET A 165 4.34 14.76 -5.49
C MET A 165 3.96 15.06 -4.06
N TRP A 166 4.56 14.35 -3.10
CA TRP A 166 4.22 14.52 -1.68
C TRP A 166 4.82 15.77 -1.08
N THR A 167 5.95 16.26 -1.62
CA THR A 167 6.51 17.56 -1.25
C THR A 167 5.64 18.70 -1.75
N GLY A 168 5.04 18.57 -2.94
CA GLY A 168 4.15 19.59 -3.53
C GLY A 168 2.88 19.86 -2.73
N CYS A 169 2.47 18.94 -1.86
CA CYS A 169 1.24 19.02 -1.09
C CYS A 169 1.27 20.08 0.03
N LYS A 170 0.15 20.81 0.18
CA LYS A 170 -0.02 21.86 1.18
C LYS A 170 -0.17 21.28 2.60
N MET A 171 0.90 21.36 3.39
CA MET A 171 0.87 20.94 4.80
C MET A 171 0.47 22.08 5.73
N GLY A 172 -0.14 21.74 6.87
CA GLY A 172 -0.30 22.63 8.01
C GLY A 172 1.03 22.86 8.75
N LYS A 173 1.02 23.70 9.79
CA LYS A 173 2.21 24.18 10.52
C LYS A 173 3.06 23.12 11.26
N THR A 174 2.71 21.83 11.18
CA THR A 174 3.39 20.73 11.87
C THR A 174 3.77 19.63 10.89
N ALA A 175 4.58 19.95 9.88
CA ALA A 175 5.11 18.97 8.95
C ALA A 175 6.36 18.29 9.54
N SER A 176 6.39 16.96 9.49
CA SER A 176 7.61 16.17 9.73
C SER A 176 8.61 16.34 8.59
N ALA A 177 9.90 16.12 8.90
CA ALA A 177 10.98 16.11 7.92
C ALA A 177 10.73 15.11 6.78
N ILE A 178 11.16 15.48 5.59
CA ILE A 178 11.22 14.58 4.44
C ILE A 178 12.48 13.74 4.61
N GLU A 179 12.33 12.43 4.66
CA GLU A 179 13.43 11.47 4.78
C GLU A 179 13.51 10.62 3.52
N LEU A 180 14.68 10.67 2.87
CA LEU A 180 15.06 9.82 1.75
C LEU A 180 16.11 8.82 2.24
N ILE A 181 15.86 7.52 2.07
CA ILE A 181 16.84 6.47 2.41
C ILE A 181 17.40 5.87 1.14
N PHE A 182 18.72 5.83 1.08
CA PHE A 182 19.48 5.25 -0.01
C PHE A 182 20.27 4.04 0.48
N SER A 183 20.27 2.96 -0.28
CA SER A 183 21.07 1.78 0.01
C SER A 183 22.29 1.72 -0.91
N VAL A 184 23.46 1.48 -0.35
CA VAL A 184 24.72 1.39 -1.10
C VAL A 184 24.84 -0.02 -1.71
N PRO A 185 24.91 -0.14 -3.04
CA PRO A 185 25.00 -1.45 -3.68
C PRO A 185 26.35 -2.12 -3.44
N SER A 186 26.38 -3.45 -3.60
CA SER A 186 27.61 -4.25 -3.68
C SER A 186 28.50 -4.26 -2.43
N LEU A 187 27.92 -4.04 -1.25
CA LEU A 187 28.62 -4.18 0.04
C LEU A 187 28.31 -5.52 0.72
N PRO A 188 29.28 -6.09 1.47
CA PRO A 188 29.06 -7.33 2.23
C PRO A 188 28.10 -7.14 3.41
N GLN A 189 27.94 -5.90 3.88
CA GLN A 189 26.95 -5.53 4.89
C GLN A 189 26.06 -4.41 4.34
N PRO A 190 24.74 -4.44 4.59
CA PRO A 190 23.86 -3.39 4.12
C PRO A 190 24.22 -2.07 4.80
N LEU A 191 24.53 -1.06 3.98
CA LEU A 191 24.77 0.31 4.44
C LEU A 191 23.71 1.20 3.83
N ASP A 192 22.91 1.81 4.70
CA ASP A 192 21.88 2.76 4.32
C ASP A 192 22.28 4.18 4.75
N ILE A 193 22.05 5.13 3.85
CA ILE A 193 22.26 6.56 4.04
C ILE A 193 20.88 7.20 4.18
N SER A 194 20.60 7.78 5.35
CA SER A 194 19.39 8.59 5.57
C SER A 194 19.70 10.06 5.31
N TYR A 195 18.92 10.68 4.43
CA TYR A 195 18.95 12.10 4.15
C TYR A 195 17.63 12.74 4.57
N ALA A 196 17.66 13.45 5.71
CA ALA A 196 16.52 14.19 6.24
C ALA A 196 16.59 15.68 5.85
N ILE A 197 15.49 16.22 5.34
CA ILE A 197 15.34 17.58 4.84
C ILE A 197 14.17 18.23 5.56
N HIS A 198 14.32 19.48 5.98
CA HIS A 198 13.23 20.24 6.57
C HIS A 198 12.11 20.43 5.53
N PRO A 199 10.83 20.24 5.88
CA PRO A 199 9.75 20.26 4.90
C PRO A 199 9.60 21.62 4.20
N GLU A 200 9.92 22.71 4.90
CA GLU A 200 9.87 24.07 4.32
C GLU A 200 10.95 24.27 3.25
N ASP A 201 12.17 23.74 3.47
CA ASP A 201 13.27 23.84 2.50
C ASP A 201 12.99 23.01 1.24
N ALA A 202 12.50 21.78 1.44
CA ALA A 202 12.11 20.93 0.33
C ALA A 202 10.93 21.53 -0.46
N LYS A 203 9.96 22.13 0.25
CA LYS A 203 8.83 22.80 -0.39
C LYS A 203 9.28 24.03 -1.17
N ALA A 204 10.13 24.86 -0.58
CA ALA A 204 10.71 26.01 -1.26
C ALA A 204 11.50 25.59 -2.51
N LEU A 205 12.29 24.53 -2.42
CA LEU A 205 12.97 23.96 -3.59
C LEU A 205 11.97 23.48 -4.65
N TRP A 206 10.96 22.70 -4.26
CA TRP A 206 9.94 22.21 -5.18
C TRP A 206 9.21 23.35 -5.89
N ASP A 207 8.85 24.41 -5.15
CA ASP A 207 8.14 25.58 -5.70
C ASP A 207 9.00 26.39 -6.68
N THR A 208 10.33 26.26 -6.64
CA THR A 208 11.22 26.85 -7.67
C THR A 208 11.34 25.99 -8.93
N VAL A 209 11.12 24.69 -8.81
CA VAL A 209 11.23 23.73 -9.92
C VAL A 209 9.91 23.62 -10.67
N GLN A 210 8.79 23.58 -9.95
CA GLN A 210 7.45 23.43 -10.54
C GLN A 210 7.08 24.68 -11.36
N LYS A 211 6.87 24.48 -12.65
CA LYS A 211 6.49 25.56 -13.58
C LYS A 211 4.98 25.80 -13.57
N THR A 212 4.21 24.72 -13.60
CA THR A 212 2.74 24.76 -13.68
C THR A 212 2.13 24.07 -12.45
N PRO A 213 1.36 24.78 -11.61
CA PRO A 213 0.69 24.15 -10.49
C PRO A 213 -0.30 23.08 -10.96
N GLY A 214 -0.17 21.87 -10.42
CA GLY A 214 -1.10 20.75 -10.67
C GLY A 214 -0.67 19.78 -11.76
N GLU A 215 0.29 20.16 -12.61
CA GLU A 215 0.97 19.26 -13.52
C GLU A 215 2.37 18.97 -12.98
N ILE A 216 2.78 17.71 -13.04
CA ILE A 216 4.12 17.29 -12.62
C ILE A 216 4.71 16.47 -13.77
N THR A 217 5.83 16.95 -14.30
CA THR A 217 6.55 16.32 -15.40
C THR A 217 7.76 15.55 -14.90
N GLN A 218 8.22 14.57 -15.69
CA GLN A 218 9.44 13.81 -15.38
C GLN A 218 10.66 14.75 -15.23
N GLU A 219 10.76 15.76 -16.09
CA GLU A 219 11.84 16.74 -16.06
C GLU A 219 11.88 17.51 -14.73
N GLU A 220 10.72 17.92 -14.20
CA GLU A 220 10.64 18.59 -12.90
C GLU A 220 11.04 17.67 -11.75
N VAL A 221 10.63 16.40 -11.80
CA VAL A 221 11.04 15.40 -10.79
C VAL A 221 12.56 15.20 -10.83
N ASP A 222 13.15 15.08 -12.02
CA ASP A 222 14.59 14.88 -12.19
C ASP A 222 15.38 16.09 -11.67
N ILE A 223 14.98 17.32 -12.06
CA ILE A 223 15.61 18.55 -11.57
C ILE A 223 15.53 18.64 -10.04
N PHE A 224 14.36 18.36 -9.46
CA PHE A 224 14.18 18.38 -8.01
C PHE A 224 15.13 17.40 -7.29
N MET A 225 15.19 16.15 -7.76
CA MET A 225 16.06 15.13 -7.17
C MET A 225 17.55 15.46 -7.38
N ASP A 226 17.93 15.97 -8.55
CA ASP A 226 19.30 16.38 -8.84
C ASP A 226 19.76 17.56 -7.98
N CYS A 227 18.88 18.51 -7.68
CA CYS A 227 19.16 19.58 -6.71
C CYS A 227 19.46 19.01 -5.32
N LEU A 228 18.66 18.04 -4.85
CA LEU A 228 18.88 17.37 -3.56
C LEU A 228 20.19 16.58 -3.55
N TYR A 229 20.49 15.84 -4.60
CA TYR A 229 21.74 15.08 -4.73
C TYR A 229 22.96 16.00 -4.78
N SER A 230 22.87 17.10 -5.52
CA SER A 230 23.93 18.11 -5.62
C SER A 230 24.20 18.78 -4.29
N HIS A 231 23.14 19.12 -3.54
CA HIS A 231 23.25 19.65 -2.19
C HIS A 231 23.95 18.65 -1.26
N PHE A 232 23.49 17.40 -1.23
CA PHE A 232 24.10 16.36 -0.39
C PHE A 232 25.58 16.15 -0.73
N HIS A 233 25.91 16.04 -2.02
CA HIS A 233 27.30 15.91 -2.46
C HIS A 233 28.15 17.11 -2.09
N ARG A 234 27.63 18.34 -2.19
CA ARG A 234 28.36 19.56 -1.81
C ARG A 234 28.84 19.51 -0.37
N HIS A 235 28.00 19.03 0.54
CA HIS A 235 28.27 18.97 1.98
C HIS A 235 29.04 17.72 2.42
N PHE A 236 28.68 16.54 1.91
CA PHE A 236 29.19 15.25 2.40
C PHE A 236 30.18 14.57 1.46
N LYS A 237 30.36 15.08 0.23
CA LYS A 237 31.21 14.48 -0.82
C LYS A 237 30.84 13.04 -1.17
N ILE A 238 29.56 12.70 -1.01
CA ILE A 238 28.98 11.41 -1.36
C ILE A 238 28.04 11.60 -2.55
N HIS A 239 28.21 10.79 -3.60
CA HIS A 239 27.32 10.77 -4.75
C HIS A 239 26.13 9.84 -4.50
N LEU A 240 25.00 10.41 -4.06
CA LEU A 240 23.76 9.64 -3.89
C LEU A 240 23.26 9.01 -5.19
N SER A 241 23.57 9.61 -6.35
CA SER A 241 23.26 9.02 -7.66
C SER A 241 23.95 7.68 -7.93
N ALA A 242 25.02 7.35 -7.22
CA ALA A 242 25.68 6.03 -7.27
C ALA A 242 25.05 5.00 -6.32
N THR A 243 24.03 5.40 -5.56
CA THR A 243 23.30 4.56 -4.61
C THR A 243 21.87 4.33 -5.09
N LYS A 244 21.12 3.44 -4.43
CA LYS A 244 19.73 3.15 -4.80
C LYS A 244 18.77 3.82 -3.81
N LEU A 245 17.87 4.68 -4.27
CA LEU A 245 16.76 5.16 -3.45
C LEU A 245 15.84 3.97 -3.11
N VAL A 246 15.69 3.68 -1.81
CA VAL A 246 14.92 2.53 -1.32
C VAL A 246 13.69 2.94 -0.49
N LYS A 247 13.68 4.14 0.09
CA LYS A 247 12.55 4.64 0.88
C LYS A 247 12.37 6.13 0.71
N VAL A 248 11.11 6.55 0.69
CA VAL A 248 10.70 7.95 0.80
C VAL A 248 9.71 8.08 1.94
N SER A 249 9.92 9.03 2.82
CA SER A 249 9.01 9.33 3.93
C SER A 249 8.77 10.82 4.01
N THR A 250 7.50 11.21 4.03
CA THR A 250 7.06 12.60 4.19
C THR A 250 5.97 12.64 5.25
N SER A 251 5.37 13.82 5.47
CA SER A 251 4.20 13.95 6.34
C SER A 251 2.93 13.31 5.75
N ILE A 252 2.92 12.96 4.45
CA ILE A 252 1.77 12.31 3.79
C ILE A 252 1.80 10.80 4.01
N ALA A 253 2.93 10.20 3.66
CA ALA A 253 3.10 8.77 3.59
C ALA A 253 4.58 8.39 3.64
N SER A 254 4.84 7.10 3.90
CA SER A 254 6.16 6.49 3.83
C SER A 254 6.09 5.27 2.93
N ALA A 255 6.79 5.27 1.80
CA ALA A 255 6.88 4.13 0.89
C ALA A 255 8.31 3.53 0.87
N HIS A 256 8.38 2.22 0.69
CA HIS A 256 9.62 1.45 0.53
C HIS A 256 9.60 0.64 -0.76
N CYS A 257 10.77 0.46 -1.39
CA CYS A 257 10.93 -0.23 -2.67
C CYS A 257 10.46 -1.69 -2.66
N GLU A 258 10.46 -2.35 -1.49
CA GLU A 258 9.94 -3.71 -1.30
C GLU A 258 8.41 -3.83 -1.33
N GLY A 259 7.70 -2.73 -1.62
CA GLY A 259 6.24 -2.72 -1.67
C GLY A 259 5.62 -2.60 -0.29
N THR A 260 6.12 -1.67 0.53
CA THR A 260 5.44 -1.34 1.79
C THR A 260 5.13 0.13 1.88
N ILE A 261 3.96 0.46 2.43
CA ILE A 261 3.53 1.84 2.61
C ILE A 261 2.93 2.07 4.01
N LYS A 262 3.10 3.28 4.52
CA LYS A 262 2.35 3.81 5.66
C LYS A 262 1.66 5.10 5.24
N PHE A 263 0.36 5.20 5.47
CA PHE A 263 -0.38 6.44 5.27
C PHE A 263 -0.37 7.26 6.56
N LEU A 264 -0.08 8.55 6.49
CA LEU A 264 0.05 9.42 7.65
C LEU A 264 -1.02 10.50 7.69
N GLN A 265 -1.48 10.96 6.52
CA GLN A 265 -2.51 11.98 6.40
C GLN A 265 -3.71 11.52 5.56
N SER A 266 -4.92 11.62 6.12
CA SER A 266 -6.16 11.21 5.45
C SER A 266 -6.50 12.03 4.23
N GLN A 267 -6.21 13.35 4.25
CA GLN A 267 -6.60 14.28 3.18
C GLN A 267 -5.97 13.94 1.81
N TYR A 268 -4.87 13.19 1.80
CA TYR A 268 -4.16 12.78 0.59
C TYR A 268 -4.29 11.29 0.29
N LEU A 269 -5.05 10.55 1.09
CA LEU A 269 -5.15 9.09 0.99
C LEU A 269 -5.60 8.66 -0.41
N THR A 270 -6.64 9.29 -0.97
CA THR A 270 -7.14 8.98 -2.31
C THR A 270 -6.08 9.20 -3.38
N GLY A 271 -5.35 10.31 -3.34
CA GLY A 271 -4.28 10.59 -4.31
C GLY A 271 -3.10 9.60 -4.21
N VAL A 272 -2.74 9.17 -3.00
CA VAL A 272 -1.73 8.13 -2.83
C VAL A 272 -2.24 6.78 -3.34
N LEU A 273 -3.51 6.42 -3.06
CA LEU A 273 -4.10 5.17 -3.55
C LEU A 273 -4.24 5.15 -5.08
N MET A 274 -4.54 6.29 -5.71
CA MET A 274 -4.57 6.44 -7.16
C MET A 274 -3.20 6.09 -7.76
N LEU A 275 -2.13 6.73 -7.29
CA LEU A 275 -0.76 6.42 -7.73
C LEU A 275 -0.40 4.94 -7.53
N LEU A 276 -0.75 4.36 -6.38
CA LEU A 276 -0.49 2.94 -6.14
C LEU A 276 -1.31 2.02 -7.04
N THR A 277 -2.53 2.43 -7.41
CA THR A 277 -3.41 1.70 -8.33
C THR A 277 -2.80 1.68 -9.72
N GLU A 278 -2.33 2.83 -10.23
CA GLU A 278 -1.60 2.91 -11.50
C GLU A 278 -0.35 2.02 -11.52
N LEU A 279 0.44 2.07 -10.44
CA LEU A 279 1.60 1.19 -10.29
C LEU A 279 1.20 -0.29 -10.27
N ALA A 280 0.08 -0.64 -9.66
CA ALA A 280 -0.41 -2.01 -9.64
C ALA A 280 -0.89 -2.49 -11.01
N ILE A 281 -1.59 -1.63 -11.77
CA ILE A 281 -2.05 -1.91 -13.13
C ILE A 281 -0.87 -2.12 -14.08
N SER A 282 0.15 -1.26 -14.02
CA SER A 282 1.34 -1.38 -14.88
C SER A 282 2.16 -2.67 -14.67
N GLN A 283 1.96 -3.39 -13.56
CA GLN A 283 2.61 -4.68 -13.31
C GLN A 283 1.79 -5.90 -13.74
N ILE A 284 0.53 -5.69 -14.14
CA ILE A 284 -0.37 -6.72 -14.68
C ILE A 284 -0.23 -6.83 -16.21
N GLN A 285 -0.01 -5.68 -16.86
CA GLN A 285 0.30 -5.58 -18.30
C GLN A 285 1.65 -6.24 -18.62
#